data_AF-A0A848R2S3-F1
#
_entry.id   AF-A0A848R2S3-F1
#
_cell.length_a   1.000
_cell.length_b   1.000
_cell.length_c   1.000
_cell.angle_alpha   90.00
_cell.angle_beta   90.00
_cell.angle_gamma   90.00
#
_symmetry.space_group_name_H-M   'P 1'
#
loop_
_entity.id
_entity.type
_entity.pdbx_description
1 polymer ?
#
loop_
_entity_poly.entity_id
_entity_poly.type
_entity_poly.pdbx_seq_one_letter_code
_entity_poly.pdbx_strand_id
1 'polypeptide(L)'
;MIKKILTYCAEQLNSYLGRYYHRPQGLAEVGHIGQRTGEIPNKVIVSLVNVERETAGGISNNVQTYGGSFTSSSAPFLLNLKVMFAAVFEEKQYAESLSVFSKALAFIQSQQKFMVDNVKYTLTLETVSTFDFHNIWTTMGGQYYPSVVCKLTGVVIDSNEIKSSGSTAQNTEVQT
;
A
#
# COMPACT_ATOMS: atom_id res chain seq x y z
N MET A 1 -4.98 -7.72 -4.75
CA MET A 1 -5.40 -6.31 -4.60
C MET A 1 -4.28 -5.34 -4.18
N ILE A 2 -3.70 -5.45 -2.97
CA ILE A 2 -2.79 -4.43 -2.39
C ILE A 2 -1.63 -4.02 -3.31
N LYS A 3 -0.92 -5.01 -3.88
CA LYS A 3 0.17 -4.77 -4.85
C LYS A 3 -0.28 -3.83 -5.97
N LYS A 4 -1.44 -4.08 -6.56
CA LYS A 4 -1.98 -3.31 -7.69
C LYS A 4 -2.25 -1.85 -7.31
N ILE A 5 -2.81 -1.61 -6.12
CA ILE A 5 -3.11 -0.25 -5.65
C ILE A 5 -1.81 0.54 -5.41
N LEU A 6 -0.81 -0.08 -4.77
CA LEU A 6 0.48 0.58 -4.55
C LEU A 6 1.23 0.81 -5.87
N THR A 7 1.17 -0.14 -6.80
CA THR A 7 1.76 0.02 -8.14
C THR A 7 1.12 1.20 -8.86
N TYR A 8 -0.21 1.31 -8.83
CA TYR A 8 -0.91 2.46 -9.40
C TYR A 8 -0.46 3.79 -8.75
N CYS A 9 -0.36 3.85 -7.42
CA CYS A 9 0.15 5.04 -6.72
C CYS A 9 1.57 5.41 -7.17
N ALA A 10 2.45 4.42 -7.29
CA ALA A 10 3.83 4.64 -7.71
C ALA A 10 3.91 5.10 -9.17
N GLU A 11 3.11 4.53 -10.07
CA GLU A 11 3.03 4.93 -11.49
C GLU A 11 2.52 6.36 -11.65
N GLN A 12 1.53 6.77 -10.86
CA GLN A 12 1.02 8.13 -10.88
C GLN A 12 2.04 9.14 -10.35
N LEU A 13 2.72 8.79 -9.26
CA LEU A 13 3.84 9.60 -8.77
C LEU A 13 4.97 9.67 -9.80
N ASN A 14 5.33 8.55 -10.42
CA ASN A 14 6.38 8.49 -11.43
C ASN A 14 6.05 9.38 -12.64
N SER A 15 4.80 9.30 -13.12
CA SER A 15 4.29 10.13 -14.21
C SER A 15 4.28 11.61 -13.86
N TYR A 16 3.95 11.95 -12.60
CA TYR A 16 4.01 13.32 -12.10
C TYR A 16 5.45 13.85 -12.05
N LEU A 17 6.38 13.07 -11.49
CA LEU A 17 7.80 13.43 -11.38
C LEU A 17 8.47 13.53 -12.76
N GLY A 18 8.09 12.68 -13.71
CA GLY A 18 8.60 12.67 -15.09
C GLY A 18 8.36 13.98 -15.85
N ARG A 19 7.39 14.80 -15.42
CA ARG A 19 7.15 16.15 -15.99
C ARG A 19 8.23 17.16 -15.61
N TYR A 20 8.98 16.89 -14.55
CA TYR A 20 10.02 17.78 -14.02
C TYR A 20 11.43 17.22 -14.24
N TYR A 21 11.57 15.90 -14.22
CA TYR A 21 12.84 15.22 -14.27
C TYR A 21 12.79 14.10 -15.33
N HIS A 22 13.59 14.24 -16.39
CA HIS A 22 13.64 13.26 -17.47
C HIS A 22 14.64 12.15 -17.13
N ARG A 23 14.18 11.09 -16.47
CA ARG A 23 14.97 9.87 -16.20
C ARG A 23 14.36 8.66 -16.89
N PRO A 24 15.08 7.96 -17.79
CA PRO A 24 14.55 6.80 -18.51
C PRO A 24 14.06 5.65 -17.60
N GLN A 25 14.70 5.48 -16.45
CA GLN A 25 14.37 4.42 -15.49
C GLN A 25 13.20 4.77 -14.55
N GLY A 26 12.64 5.97 -14.67
CA GLY A 26 11.67 6.52 -13.73
C GLY A 26 12.28 6.97 -12.40
N LEU A 27 11.45 7.63 -11.61
CA LEU A 27 11.79 8.22 -10.31
C LEU A 27 10.90 7.73 -9.17
N ALA A 28 9.89 6.89 -9.42
CA ALA A 28 9.12 6.26 -8.37
C ALA A 28 8.75 4.83 -8.72
N GLU A 29 8.77 3.95 -7.71
CA GLU A 29 8.40 2.55 -7.84
C GLU A 29 7.90 1.98 -6.51
N VAL A 30 7.19 0.85 -6.56
CA VAL A 30 6.88 0.06 -5.37
C VAL A 30 8.10 -0.75 -5.00
N GLY A 31 8.47 -0.76 -3.73
CA GLY A 31 9.59 -1.53 -3.26
C GLY A 31 9.65 -1.62 -1.74
N HIS A 32 10.51 -2.51 -1.25
CA HIS A 32 10.84 -2.59 0.16
C HIS A 32 11.78 -1.43 0.54
N ILE A 33 11.49 -0.79 1.67
CA ILE A 33 12.33 0.25 2.27
C ILE A 33 13.01 -0.38 3.49
N GLY A 34 14.34 -0.41 3.52
CA GLY A 34 15.09 -1.04 4.61
C GLY A 34 16.50 -1.40 4.19
N GLN A 35 17.14 -2.31 4.93
CA GLN A 35 18.51 -2.74 4.66
C GLN A 35 18.61 -3.38 3.28
N ARG A 36 19.33 -2.74 2.36
CA ARG A 36 19.56 -3.23 1.00
C ARG A 36 21.00 -3.73 0.88
N THR A 37 21.16 -4.89 0.26
CA THR A 37 22.47 -5.47 -0.09
C THR A 37 22.88 -5.15 -1.53
N GLY A 38 22.03 -4.46 -2.28
CA GLY A 38 22.24 -4.11 -3.69
C GLY A 38 22.30 -2.61 -3.94
N GLU A 39 22.32 -2.23 -5.21
CA GLU A 39 22.40 -0.84 -5.65
C GLU A 39 21.23 0.01 -5.13
N ILE A 40 21.55 1.25 -4.74
CA ILE A 40 20.57 2.23 -4.30
C ILE A 40 19.79 2.71 -5.54
N PRO A 41 18.44 2.66 -5.53
CA PRO A 41 17.65 2.87 -6.73
C PRO A 41 17.67 4.32 -7.22
N ASN A 42 17.98 5.29 -6.35
CA ASN A 42 17.88 6.73 -6.64
C ASN A 42 16.46 7.13 -7.09
N LYS A 43 15.46 6.64 -6.35
CA LYS A 43 14.02 6.79 -6.61
C LYS A 43 13.25 7.05 -5.32
N VAL A 44 12.02 7.56 -5.46
CA VAL A 44 11.02 7.55 -4.40
C VAL A 44 10.38 6.15 -4.33
N ILE A 45 10.63 5.44 -3.25
CA ILE A 45 10.05 4.13 -3.00
C ILE A 45 8.72 4.28 -2.29
N VAL A 46 7.70 3.60 -2.81
CA VAL A 46 6.36 3.48 -2.22
C VAL A 46 6.28 2.11 -1.55
N SER A 47 6.20 2.08 -0.22
CA SER A 47 6.15 0.84 0.57
C SER A 47 4.96 0.81 1.51
N LEU A 48 4.38 -0.37 1.70
CA LEU A 48 3.48 -0.62 2.81
C LEU A 48 4.30 -0.72 4.10
N VAL A 49 3.90 -0.02 5.15
CA VAL A 49 4.62 -0.04 6.45
C VAL A 49 3.74 -0.50 7.60
N ASN A 50 2.42 -0.39 7.48
CA ASN A 50 1.48 -0.93 8.46
C ASN A 50 0.09 -1.14 7.82
N VAL A 51 -0.71 -2.00 8.44
CA VAL A 51 -2.11 -2.27 8.08
C VAL A 51 -2.96 -2.21 9.33
N GLU A 52 -3.99 -1.37 9.32
CA GLU A 52 -4.88 -1.17 10.46
C GLU A 52 -6.32 -1.46 10.04
N ARG A 53 -7.09 -2.08 10.92
CA ARG A 53 -8.54 -2.22 10.71
C ARG A 53 -9.20 -0.85 10.85
N GLU A 54 -10.08 -0.51 9.92
CA GLU A 54 -10.94 0.66 10.08
C GLU A 54 -12.04 0.34 11.08
N THR A 55 -11.97 0.97 12.26
CA THR A 55 -12.93 0.77 13.36
C THR A 55 -14.16 1.68 13.27
N ALA A 56 -14.08 2.76 12.49
CA ALA A 56 -15.18 3.72 12.28
C ALA A 56 -16.30 3.19 11.35
N GLY A 57 -16.03 2.11 10.59
CA GLY A 57 -16.94 1.58 9.55
C GLY A 57 -18.03 0.62 10.03
N GLY A 58 -18.27 0.51 11.34
CA GLY A 58 -19.32 -0.34 11.90
C GLY A 58 -18.99 -1.84 11.88
N ILE A 59 -19.07 -2.48 13.05
CA ILE A 59 -19.03 -3.93 13.19
C ILE A 59 -20.36 -4.47 12.63
N SER A 60 -20.43 -4.75 11.33
CA SER A 60 -21.56 -5.53 10.80
C SER A 60 -21.28 -7.01 10.99
N ASN A 61 -21.72 -7.54 12.13
CA ASN A 61 -21.89 -8.98 12.29
C ASN A 61 -23.05 -9.42 11.40
N ASN A 62 -22.79 -9.63 10.11
CA ASN A 62 -23.78 -10.17 9.17
C ASN A 62 -23.86 -11.70 9.35
N VAL A 63 -24.57 -12.13 10.39
CA VAL A 63 -25.10 -13.50 10.43
C VAL A 63 -26.32 -13.52 9.50
N GLN A 64 -26.13 -13.94 8.25
CA GLN A 64 -27.25 -14.25 7.37
C GLN A 64 -27.57 -15.73 7.45
N THR A 65 -28.66 -16.07 8.11
CA THR A 65 -29.26 -17.41 8.12
C THR A 65 -30.19 -17.54 6.92
N TYR A 66 -29.77 -18.29 5.90
CA TYR A 66 -30.66 -18.71 4.81
C TYR A 66 -30.80 -20.24 4.81
N GLY A 67 -32.01 -20.71 5.11
CA GLY A 67 -32.48 -22.06 4.73
C GLY A 67 -31.62 -23.27 5.14
N GLY A 68 -31.17 -23.35 6.39
CA GLY A 68 -30.62 -24.60 6.95
C GLY A 68 -29.23 -25.02 6.48
N SER A 69 -28.54 -24.21 5.65
CA SER A 69 -27.12 -24.41 5.32
C SER A 69 -26.28 -23.31 5.95
N PHE A 70 -25.36 -23.68 6.83
CA PHE A 70 -24.47 -22.75 7.51
C PHE A 70 -23.32 -22.37 6.56
N THR A 71 -23.52 -21.43 5.65
CA THR A 71 -22.40 -20.82 4.92
C THR A 71 -21.86 -19.66 5.75
N SER A 72 -20.84 -19.91 6.56
CA SER A 72 -20.12 -18.85 7.27
C SER A 72 -19.27 -18.05 6.28
N SER A 73 -19.83 -17.06 5.59
CA SER A 73 -18.98 -16.04 4.95
C SER A 73 -18.58 -15.05 6.03
N SER A 74 -17.28 -14.91 6.29
CA SER A 74 -16.79 -13.87 7.20
C SER A 74 -17.21 -12.49 6.68
N ALA A 75 -17.65 -11.61 7.57
CA ALA A 75 -18.06 -10.26 7.19
C ALA A 75 -16.86 -9.50 6.60
N PRO A 76 -17.05 -8.74 5.51
CA PRO A 76 -15.99 -7.92 4.96
C PRO A 76 -15.46 -6.96 6.02
N PHE A 77 -14.15 -6.76 6.07
CA PHE A 77 -13.55 -5.74 6.92
C PHE A 77 -12.79 -4.71 6.11
N LEU A 78 -12.93 -3.46 6.55
CA LEU A 78 -12.28 -2.28 6.00
C LEU A 78 -10.88 -2.14 6.58
N LEU A 79 -9.94 -1.75 5.75
CA LEU A 79 -8.54 -1.57 6.07
C LEU A 79 -8.07 -0.16 5.74
N ASN A 80 -7.24 0.37 6.64
CA ASN A 80 -6.40 1.53 6.43
C ASN A 80 -4.97 1.05 6.22
N LEU A 81 -4.39 1.35 5.06
CA LEU A 81 -2.99 1.03 4.80
C LEU A 81 -2.12 2.25 5.12
N LYS A 82 -1.06 2.07 5.89
CA LYS A 82 0.00 3.08 6.05
C LYS A 82 1.02 2.84 4.96
N VAL A 83 1.14 3.80 4.05
CA VAL A 83 2.02 3.74 2.90
C VAL A 83 3.11 4.79 3.07
N MET A 84 4.36 4.36 3.16
CA MET A 84 5.51 5.26 3.21
C MET A 84 5.97 5.61 1.80
N PHE A 85 6.26 6.89 1.60
CA PHE A 85 6.97 7.41 0.45
C PHE A 85 8.34 7.86 0.93
N ALA A 86 9.42 7.21 0.48
CA ALA A 86 10.78 7.54 0.89
C ALA A 86 11.68 7.81 -0.30
N ALA A 87 12.44 8.91 -0.28
CA ALA A 87 13.44 9.22 -1.29
C ALA A 87 14.73 8.43 -1.00
N VAL A 88 14.82 7.24 -1.59
CA VAL A 88 15.95 6.30 -1.42
C VAL A 88 17.03 6.61 -2.46
N PHE A 89 17.90 7.55 -2.12
CA PHE A 89 19.00 8.04 -2.95
C PHE A 89 20.35 7.83 -2.26
N GLU A 90 21.42 7.80 -3.06
CA GLU A 90 22.78 7.78 -2.54
C GLU A 90 23.07 9.06 -1.73
N GLU A 91 23.95 8.95 -0.74
CA GLU A 91 24.29 10.06 0.16
C GLU A 91 24.80 11.30 -0.60
N LYS A 92 25.66 11.08 -1.62
CA LYS A 92 26.15 12.15 -2.52
C LYS A 92 25.04 12.86 -3.30
N GLN A 93 23.85 12.26 -3.42
CA GLN A 93 22.68 12.81 -4.11
C GLN A 93 21.62 13.33 -3.14
N TYR A 94 21.96 13.57 -1.87
CA TYR A 94 20.99 14.04 -0.87
C TYR A 94 20.26 15.34 -1.28
N ALA A 95 20.96 16.32 -1.85
CA ALA A 95 20.33 17.55 -2.31
C ALA A 95 19.31 17.30 -3.45
N GLU A 96 19.60 16.36 -4.33
CA GLU A 96 18.67 15.93 -5.39
C GLU A 96 17.49 15.16 -4.80
N SER A 97 17.74 14.28 -3.82
CA SER A 97 16.70 13.51 -3.14
C SER A 97 15.66 14.43 -2.50
N LEU A 98 16.09 15.51 -1.83
CA LEU A 98 15.20 16.53 -1.28
C LEU A 98 14.41 17.28 -2.37
N SER A 99 15.02 17.56 -3.51
CA SER A 99 14.36 18.24 -4.63
C SER A 99 13.26 17.35 -5.26
N VAL A 100 13.55 16.07 -5.44
CA VAL A 100 12.57 15.07 -5.92
C VAL A 100 11.48 14.86 -4.87
N PHE A 101 11.87 14.74 -3.60
CA PHE A 101 10.95 14.52 -2.49
C PHE A 101 9.99 15.68 -2.29
N SER A 102 10.44 16.93 -2.45
CA SER A 102 9.55 18.11 -2.43
C SER A 102 8.44 18.02 -3.48
N LYS A 103 8.76 17.55 -4.69
CA LYS A 103 7.75 17.30 -5.72
C LYS A 103 6.83 16.13 -5.35
N ALA A 104 7.35 15.06 -4.75
CA ALA A 104 6.52 13.98 -4.24
C ALA A 104 5.53 14.45 -3.15
N LEU A 105 5.95 15.35 -2.26
CA LEU A 105 5.07 15.98 -1.27
C LEU A 105 3.98 16.82 -1.93
N ALA A 106 4.30 17.59 -2.97
CA ALA A 106 3.30 18.35 -3.73
C ALA A 106 2.26 17.42 -4.41
N PHE A 107 2.70 16.29 -4.94
CA PHE A 107 1.80 15.25 -5.46
C PHE A 107 0.86 14.71 -4.38
N ILE A 108 1.39 14.37 -3.19
CA ILE A 108 0.59 13.87 -2.05
C ILE A 108 -0.39 14.93 -1.56
N GLN A 109 0.04 16.20 -1.46
CA GLN A 109 -0.77 17.32 -0.96
C GLN A 109 -2.01 17.56 -1.83
N SER A 110 -1.94 17.30 -3.13
CA SER A 110 -3.09 17.48 -4.04
C SER A 110 -4.26 16.49 -3.81
N GLN A 111 -4.26 15.76 -2.68
CA GLN A 111 -5.30 14.83 -2.21
C GLN A 111 -5.71 13.83 -3.27
N GLN A 112 -4.88 12.78 -3.43
CA GLN A 112 -5.09 11.76 -4.45
C GLN A 112 -6.32 10.91 -4.13
N LYS A 113 -7.42 11.22 -4.79
CA LYS A 113 -8.57 10.31 -4.94
C LYS A 113 -8.45 9.66 -6.30
N PHE A 114 -8.45 8.33 -6.32
CA PHE A 114 -8.30 7.57 -7.55
C PHE A 114 -9.14 6.31 -7.53
N MET A 115 -9.28 5.69 -8.69
CA MET A 115 -10.04 4.45 -8.85
C MET A 115 -9.17 3.36 -9.45
N VAL A 116 -9.24 2.17 -8.87
CA VAL A 116 -8.65 0.93 -9.41
C VAL A 116 -9.74 -0.13 -9.37
N ASP A 117 -9.99 -0.80 -10.49
CA ASP A 117 -11.05 -1.82 -10.61
C ASP A 117 -12.42 -1.35 -10.11
N ASN A 118 -12.78 -0.10 -10.44
CA ASN A 118 -14.02 0.54 -10.03
C ASN A 118 -14.19 0.76 -8.51
N VAL A 119 -13.13 0.54 -7.72
CA VAL A 119 -13.07 0.84 -6.29
C VAL A 119 -12.37 2.18 -6.08
N LYS A 120 -12.97 3.06 -5.27
CA LYS A 120 -12.42 4.38 -4.94
C LYS A 120 -11.46 4.28 -3.76
N TYR A 121 -10.27 4.81 -3.94
CA TYR A 121 -9.24 4.93 -2.91
C TYR A 121 -8.93 6.39 -2.64
N THR A 122 -8.61 6.69 -1.39
CA THR A 122 -8.16 8.03 -0.99
C THR A 122 -6.82 7.92 -0.28
N LEU A 123 -5.84 8.68 -0.74
CA LEU A 123 -4.54 8.82 -0.12
C LEU A 123 -4.45 10.19 0.58
N THR A 124 -4.15 10.18 1.87
CA THR A 124 -3.97 11.40 2.68
C THR A 124 -2.67 11.34 3.45
N LEU A 125 -1.96 12.46 3.55
CA LEU A 125 -0.78 12.55 4.41
C LEU A 125 -1.17 12.28 5.86
N GLU A 126 -0.36 11.49 6.56
CA GLU A 126 -0.57 11.15 7.95
C GLU A 126 0.57 11.68 8.82
N THR A 127 0.20 12.35 9.91
CA THR A 127 1.15 12.77 10.94
C THR A 127 1.51 11.58 11.81
N VAL A 128 2.78 11.19 11.75
CA VAL A 128 3.35 10.12 12.58
C VAL A 128 4.24 10.76 13.64
N SER A 129 4.19 10.27 14.89
CA SER A 129 5.07 10.77 15.94
C SER A 129 6.53 10.46 15.60
N THR A 130 7.48 11.29 16.06
CA THR A 130 8.92 11.03 15.84
C THR A 130 9.33 9.66 16.39
N PHE A 131 8.72 9.22 17.50
CA PHE A 131 8.98 7.91 18.10
C PHE A 131 8.49 6.76 17.22
N ASP A 132 7.25 6.81 16.73
CA ASP A 132 6.72 5.77 15.84
C ASP A 132 7.48 5.73 14.51
N PHE A 133 7.85 6.91 14.01
CA PHE A 133 8.64 7.02 12.78
C PHE A 133 10.03 6.41 12.95
N HIS A 134 10.68 6.66 14.09
CA HIS A 134 11.93 6.01 14.44
C HIS A 134 11.76 4.49 14.52
N ASN A 135 10.71 3.99 15.18
CA ASN A 135 10.43 2.55 15.29
C ASN A 135 10.24 1.88 13.93
N ILE A 136 9.54 2.53 12.98
CA ILE A 136 9.39 2.04 11.61
C ILE A 136 10.77 1.86 10.96
N TRP A 137 11.62 2.88 11.00
CA TRP A 137 12.94 2.83 10.39
C TRP A 137 13.91 1.85 11.06
N THR A 138 13.88 1.76 12.39
CA THR A 138 14.68 0.79 13.14
C THR A 138 14.28 -0.65 12.81
N THR A 139 12.98 -0.93 12.69
CA THR A 139 12.47 -2.26 12.29
C THR A 139 12.90 -2.63 10.87
N MET A 140 13.07 -1.66 9.99
CA MET A 140 13.50 -1.85 8.60
C MET A 140 15.02 -2.03 8.43
N GLY A 141 15.81 -1.98 9.51
CA GLY A 141 17.26 -2.17 9.45
C GLY A 141 18.09 -0.89 9.34
N GLY A 142 17.53 0.26 9.74
CA GLY A 142 18.31 1.35 10.33
C GLY A 142 18.90 2.41 9.40
N GLN A 143 18.76 2.33 8.07
CA GLN A 143 19.15 3.44 7.19
C GLN A 143 17.97 4.40 6.98
N TYR A 144 18.08 5.59 7.55
CA TYR A 144 17.05 6.63 7.42
C TYR A 144 17.12 7.32 6.05
N TYR A 145 15.95 7.54 5.45
CA TYR A 145 15.79 8.37 4.25
C TYR A 145 14.69 9.43 4.45
N PRO A 146 14.76 10.59 3.77
CA PRO A 146 13.66 11.55 3.74
C PRO A 146 12.36 10.86 3.33
N SER A 147 11.35 10.91 4.20
CA SER A 147 10.15 10.10 4.04
C SER A 147 8.91 10.69 4.73
N VAL A 148 7.74 10.28 4.26
CA VAL A 148 6.43 10.56 4.87
C VAL A 148 5.58 9.30 4.85
N VAL A 149 4.63 9.20 5.79
CA VAL A 149 3.59 8.17 5.78
C VAL A 149 2.28 8.80 5.32
N CYS A 150 1.59 8.09 4.43
CA CYS A 150 0.24 8.40 4.01
C CYS A 150 -0.71 7.29 4.44
N LYS A 151 -1.92 7.69 4.82
CA LYS A 151 -3.05 6.78 5.01
C LYS A 151 -3.75 6.57 3.68
N LEU A 152 -3.93 5.30 3.30
CA LEU A 152 -4.71 4.89 2.14
C LEU A 152 -5.97 4.17 2.61
N THR A 153 -7.14 4.69 2.24
CA THR A 153 -8.46 4.18 2.63
C THR A 153 -9.25 3.66 1.43
N GLY A 154 -10.33 2.91 1.69
CA GLY A 154 -11.16 2.28 0.65
C GLY A 154 -10.77 0.83 0.35
N VAL A 155 -9.90 0.23 1.17
CA VAL A 155 -9.48 -1.16 1.04
C VAL A 155 -10.45 -2.06 1.78
N VAL A 156 -11.11 -2.97 1.06
CA VAL A 156 -12.06 -3.94 1.62
C VAL A 156 -11.54 -5.35 1.32
N ILE A 157 -11.51 -6.21 2.33
CA ILE A 157 -11.27 -7.65 2.15
C ILE A 157 -12.59 -8.37 2.37
N ASP A 158 -13.06 -9.07 1.33
CA ASP A 158 -14.28 -9.89 1.35
C ASP A 158 -13.92 -11.38 1.29
N SER A 159 -14.73 -12.21 1.96
CA SER A 159 -14.61 -13.66 2.03
C SER A 159 -14.74 -14.37 0.68
N ASN A 160 -15.24 -13.68 -0.35
CA ASN A 160 -15.29 -14.24 -1.70
C ASN A 160 -13.90 -14.46 -2.32
N GLU A 161 -12.85 -13.77 -1.85
CA GLU A 161 -11.46 -14.10 -2.26
C GLU A 161 -11.06 -15.52 -1.80
N ILE A 162 -11.56 -15.98 -0.64
CA ILE A 162 -11.23 -17.29 -0.05
C ILE A 162 -11.83 -18.45 -0.87
N LYS A 163 -13.02 -18.27 -1.44
CA LYS A 163 -13.75 -19.33 -2.16
C LYS A 163 -13.11 -19.72 -3.50
N SER A 164 -12.30 -18.84 -4.10
CA SER A 164 -11.62 -19.12 -5.37
C SER A 164 -10.44 -20.11 -5.23
N SER A 165 -9.91 -20.30 -4.03
CA SER A 165 -8.77 -21.20 -3.76
C SER A 165 -9.17 -22.60 -3.25
N GLY A 166 -10.48 -22.85 -3.04
CA GLY A 166 -10.98 -24.05 -2.36
C GLY A 166 -11.73 -25.07 -3.21
N SER A 167 -11.70 -24.98 -4.55
CA SER A 167 -12.40 -25.92 -5.44
C SER A 167 -11.43 -26.85 -6.16
N THR A 168 -10.77 -27.75 -5.41
CA THR A 168 -10.31 -29.04 -5.96
C THR A 168 -10.36 -30.10 -4.86
N ALA A 169 -11.53 -30.71 -4.71
CA ALA A 169 -11.66 -32.09 -4.24
C ALA A 169 -12.85 -32.67 -5.02
N GLN A 170 -12.58 -33.06 -6.27
CA GLN A 170 -13.53 -33.83 -7.09
C GLN A 170 -13.61 -35.26 -6.56
N ASN A 171 -14.85 -35.72 -6.41
CA ASN A 171 -15.38 -37.08 -6.51
C ASN A 171 -14.51 -38.27 -6.04
N THR A 172 -15.06 -39.01 -5.08
CA THR A 172 -15.03 -40.47 -5.18
C THR A 172 -16.46 -40.98 -4.96
N GLU A 173 -17.21 -41.10 -6.05
CA GLU A 173 -18.40 -41.94 -6.07
C GLU A 173 -17.93 -43.40 -6.08
N VAL A 174 -18.22 -44.14 -5.01
CA VAL A 174 -18.04 -45.59 -4.98
C VAL A 174 -19.34 -46.20 -5.48
N GLN A 175 -19.35 -46.67 -6.73
CA GLN A 175 -20.41 -47.58 -7.21
C GLN A 175 -20.26 -48.93 -6.50
N THR A 176 -21.37 -49.42 -5.96
CA THR A 176 -21.53 -50.78 -5.42
C THR A 176 -22.26 -51.63 -6.43
#